data_AF-A0A3D5HR32-F1
#
_entry.id   AF-A0A3D5HR32-F1
#
_cell.length_a   1.000
_cell.length_b   1.000
_cell.length_c   1.000
_cell.angle_alpha   90.00
_cell.angle_beta   90.00
_cell.angle_gamma   90.00
#
_symmetry.space_group_name_H-M   'P 1'
#
loop_
_entity.id
_entity.type
_entity.pdbx_description
1 polymer ?
#
loop_
_entity_poly.entity_id
_entity_poly.type
_entity_poly.pdbx_seq_one_letter_code
_entity_poly.pdbx_strand_id
1 'polypeptide(L)'
;MNTDKRRQKVKGRKSEDNFIMLSSSVLNHPNFTKLSNRATKLFIDLASFYRGFNNGDITPAMTMMRPRGWTSNANLTLALRELTYYGFVQITRQGYKGVCTLIALTMYPIDESPKHRFKGKVPRHDYKVTKKKFNPKWRYED
;
A
#
# COMPACT_ATOMS: atom_id res chain seq x y z
N MET A 1 -21.64 4.10 4.74
CA MET A 1 -22.61 4.19 3.62
C MET A 1 -21.83 4.46 2.34
N ASN A 2 -21.96 3.60 1.32
CA ASN A 2 -21.18 3.73 0.06
C ASN A 2 -21.74 4.91 -0.77
N THR A 3 -20.98 6.01 -0.84
CA THR A 3 -21.39 7.31 -1.42
C THR A 3 -21.80 7.20 -2.88
N ASP A 4 -21.19 6.30 -3.65
CA ASP A 4 -21.54 6.05 -5.05
C ASP A 4 -22.93 5.46 -5.23
N LYS A 5 -23.37 4.56 -4.33
CA LYS A 5 -24.74 4.00 -4.38
C LYS A 5 -25.81 5.07 -4.17
N ARG A 6 -25.51 6.08 -3.33
CA ARG A 6 -26.41 7.23 -3.11
C ARG A 6 -26.45 8.13 -4.35
N ARG A 7 -25.29 8.43 -4.95
CA ARG A 7 -25.18 9.27 -6.15
C ARG A 7 -25.86 8.62 -7.37
N GLN A 8 -25.74 7.31 -7.53
CA GLN A 8 -26.42 6.56 -8.57
C GLN A 8 -27.95 6.66 -8.42
N LYS A 9 -28.48 6.47 -7.21
CA LYS A 9 -29.92 6.62 -6.95
C LYS A 9 -30.46 8.01 -7.23
N VAL A 10 -29.69 9.06 -6.93
CA VAL A 10 -30.15 10.45 -7.08
C VAL A 10 -29.95 10.99 -8.50
N LYS A 11 -28.85 10.63 -9.18
CA LYS A 11 -28.47 11.24 -10.47
C LYS A 11 -28.49 10.27 -11.66
N GLY A 12 -28.74 8.98 -11.45
CA GLY A 12 -28.68 7.95 -12.50
C GLY A 12 -27.26 7.67 -13.04
N ARG A 13 -26.25 8.42 -12.59
CA ARG A 13 -24.85 8.30 -13.04
C ARG A 13 -24.09 7.38 -12.09
N LYS A 14 -23.40 6.40 -12.67
CA LYS A 14 -22.49 5.50 -11.97
C LYS A 14 -21.06 5.82 -12.39
N SER A 15 -20.16 5.96 -11.42
CA SER A 15 -18.72 5.93 -11.66
C SER A 15 -18.37 4.52 -12.13
N GLU A 16 -17.86 4.35 -13.36
CA GLU A 16 -17.51 3.01 -13.86
C GLU A 16 -16.30 2.44 -13.12
N ASP A 17 -15.33 3.29 -12.79
CA ASP A 17 -14.07 2.92 -12.16
C ASP A 17 -13.78 3.64 -10.84
N ASN A 18 -12.91 3.01 -10.05
CA ASN A 18 -12.34 3.61 -8.84
C ASN A 18 -11.01 4.29 -9.17
N PHE A 19 -10.81 5.49 -8.63
CA PHE A 19 -9.56 6.23 -8.76
C PHE A 19 -8.73 6.13 -7.47
N ILE A 20 -7.41 6.11 -7.66
CA ILE A 20 -6.45 6.21 -6.56
C ILE A 20 -5.91 7.63 -6.57
N MET A 21 -5.98 8.30 -5.43
CA MET A 21 -5.48 9.67 -5.32
C MET A 21 -4.03 9.66 -4.83
N LEU A 22 -3.08 9.91 -5.73
CA LEU A 22 -1.69 10.16 -5.36
C LEU A 22 -1.41 11.67 -5.37
N SER A 23 -1.26 12.26 -4.18
CA SER A 23 -0.96 13.69 -4.08
C SER A 23 0.43 14.02 -4.63
N SER A 24 0.58 15.19 -5.25
CA SER A 24 1.89 15.67 -5.71
C SER A 24 2.91 15.76 -4.56
N SER A 25 2.47 16.04 -3.33
CA SER A 25 3.32 16.01 -2.14
C SER A 25 3.97 14.64 -1.91
N VAL A 26 3.23 13.55 -2.11
CA VAL A 26 3.77 12.18 -2.02
C VAL A 26 4.77 11.94 -3.14
N LEU A 27 4.37 12.21 -4.39
CA LEU A 27 5.16 11.89 -5.59
C LEU A 27 6.48 12.68 -5.65
N ASN A 28 6.46 13.94 -5.21
CA ASN A 28 7.63 14.81 -5.19
C ASN A 28 8.46 14.69 -3.91
N HIS A 29 8.04 13.85 -2.95
CA HIS A 29 8.79 13.69 -1.71
C HIS A 29 10.16 13.04 -1.98
N PRO A 30 11.26 13.48 -1.34
CA PRO A 30 12.59 12.91 -1.56
C PRO A 30 12.69 11.39 -1.34
N ASN A 31 11.83 10.82 -0.51
CA ASN A 31 11.80 9.36 -0.33
C ASN A 31 11.14 8.63 -1.51
N PHE A 32 10.13 9.23 -2.15
CA PHE A 32 9.45 8.62 -3.30
C PHE A 32 10.37 8.63 -4.51
N THR A 33 11.06 9.74 -4.75
CA THR A 33 12.01 9.89 -5.86
C THR A 33 13.22 8.96 -5.76
N LYS A 34 13.56 8.50 -4.55
CA LYS A 34 14.63 7.52 -4.32
C LYS A 34 14.20 6.06 -4.51
N LEU A 35 12.91 5.78 -4.67
CA LEU A 35 12.41 4.42 -4.85
C LEU A 35 12.97 3.80 -6.13
N SER A 36 13.29 2.52 -6.07
CA SER A 36 13.54 1.73 -7.27
C SER A 36 12.27 1.58 -8.10
N ASN A 37 12.43 1.39 -9.42
CA ASN A 37 11.29 1.14 -10.33
C ASN A 37 10.40 -0.03 -9.87
N ARG A 38 10.99 -1.05 -9.23
CA ARG A 38 10.26 -2.19 -8.67
C ARG A 38 9.42 -1.79 -7.46
N ALA A 39 9.96 -0.99 -6.55
CA ALA A 39 9.20 -0.49 -5.41
C ALA A 39 8.08 0.46 -5.85
N THR A 40 8.35 1.36 -6.80
CA THR A 40 7.33 2.24 -7.39
C THR A 40 6.21 1.43 -8.07
N LYS A 41 6.55 0.41 -8.87
CA LYS A 41 5.56 -0.50 -9.46
C LYS A 41 4.75 -1.23 -8.41
N LEU A 42 5.40 -1.78 -7.38
CA LEU A 42 4.70 -2.47 -6.29
C LEU A 42 3.75 -1.52 -5.55
N PHE A 43 4.17 -0.29 -5.29
CA PHE A 43 3.34 0.72 -4.64
C PHE A 43 2.05 0.98 -5.45
N ILE A 44 2.15 1.15 -6.77
CA ILE A 44 1.00 1.34 -7.66
C ILE A 44 0.11 0.08 -7.69
N ASP A 45 0.72 -1.10 -7.76
CA ASP A 45 -0.01 -2.38 -7.73
C ASP A 45 -0.80 -2.54 -6.42
N LEU A 46 -0.21 -2.23 -5.28
CA LEU A 46 -0.88 -2.28 -3.98
C LEU A 46 -1.99 -1.24 -3.88
N ALA A 47 -1.75 -0.03 -4.36
CA ALA A 47 -2.74 1.03 -4.39
C ALA A 47 -3.95 0.67 -5.25
N SER A 48 -3.77 -0.13 -6.30
CA SER A 48 -4.90 -0.63 -7.12
C SER A 48 -5.86 -1.56 -6.37
N PHE A 49 -5.42 -2.18 -5.28
CA PHE A 49 -6.30 -2.99 -4.44
C PHE A 49 -6.99 -2.18 -3.34
N TYR A 50 -6.66 -0.90 -3.20
CA TYR A 50 -7.34 -0.02 -2.25
C TYR A 50 -8.71 0.39 -2.78
N ARG A 51 -9.74 0.22 -1.94
CA ARG A 51 -11.16 0.48 -2.26
C ARG A 51 -11.76 1.58 -1.39
N GLY A 52 -10.95 2.29 -0.61
CA GLY A 52 -11.40 3.33 0.32
C GLY A 52 -11.75 2.85 1.74
N PHE A 53 -11.93 1.54 1.94
CA PHE A 53 -12.40 0.97 3.21
C PHE A 53 -11.67 -0.33 3.62
N ASN A 54 -10.54 -0.63 2.97
CA ASN A 54 -9.75 -1.85 3.21
C ASN A 54 -8.26 -1.56 3.40
N ASN A 55 -7.86 -0.32 3.70
CA ASN A 55 -6.46 0.00 3.95
C ASN A 55 -6.02 -0.64 5.27
N GLY A 56 -5.04 -1.54 5.20
CA GLY A 56 -4.69 -2.45 6.30
C GLY A 56 -5.03 -3.91 6.03
N ASP A 57 -5.91 -4.16 5.05
CA ASP A 57 -6.29 -5.50 4.57
C ASP A 57 -5.82 -5.76 3.13
N ILE A 58 -4.93 -4.93 2.60
CA ILE A 58 -4.31 -5.12 1.28
C ILE A 58 -3.24 -6.19 1.40
N THR A 59 -3.11 -7.08 0.42
CA THR A 59 -2.08 -8.14 0.45
C THR A 59 -1.09 -8.02 -0.71
N PRO A 60 0.22 -8.13 -0.44
CA PRO A 60 1.26 -8.29 -1.45
C PRO A 60 1.47 -9.78 -1.80
N ALA A 61 0.50 -10.66 -1.55
CA ALA A 61 0.67 -12.09 -1.81
C ALA A 61 1.02 -12.36 -3.28
N MET A 62 1.94 -13.29 -3.51
CA MET A 62 2.43 -13.60 -4.86
C MET A 62 1.31 -14.04 -5.81
N THR A 63 0.28 -14.72 -5.31
CA THR A 63 -0.91 -15.10 -6.09
C THR A 63 -1.64 -13.89 -6.68
N MET A 64 -1.71 -12.78 -5.94
CA MET A 64 -2.29 -11.52 -6.39
C MET A 64 -1.35 -10.73 -7.31
N MET A 65 -0.04 -10.90 -7.13
CA MET A 65 0.98 -10.17 -7.88
C MET A 65 1.32 -10.81 -9.23
N ARG A 66 1.16 -12.14 -9.39
CA ARG A 66 1.45 -12.85 -10.65
C ARG A 66 0.70 -12.27 -11.86
N PRO A 67 -0.63 -12.02 -11.81
CA PRO A 67 -1.35 -11.38 -12.91
C PRO A 67 -0.87 -9.96 -13.22
N ARG A 68 -0.15 -9.31 -12.30
CA ARG A 68 0.44 -7.97 -12.46
C ARG A 68 1.89 -7.99 -12.97
N GLY A 69 2.37 -9.16 -13.38
CA GLY A 69 3.70 -9.35 -13.99
C GLY A 69 4.81 -9.74 -13.01
N TRP A 70 4.50 -9.99 -11.73
CA TRP A 70 5.53 -10.42 -10.78
C TRP A 70 5.80 -11.91 -10.91
N THR A 71 7.08 -12.27 -11.08
CA THR A 71 7.52 -13.66 -11.25
C THR A 71 8.41 -14.17 -10.11
N SER A 72 9.01 -13.26 -9.32
CA SER A 72 9.95 -13.61 -8.25
C SER A 72 9.49 -13.10 -6.89
N ASN A 73 9.33 -14.03 -5.94
CA ASN A 73 9.07 -13.72 -4.53
C ASN A 73 10.19 -12.87 -3.93
N ALA A 74 11.46 -13.15 -4.27
CA ALA A 74 12.60 -12.40 -3.74
C ALA A 74 12.53 -10.92 -4.16
N ASN A 75 12.18 -10.66 -5.43
CA ASN A 75 12.03 -9.30 -5.94
C ASN A 75 10.85 -8.56 -5.28
N LEU A 76 9.74 -9.26 -5.09
CA LEU A 76 8.55 -8.73 -4.43
C LEU A 76 8.83 -8.38 -2.96
N THR A 77 9.48 -9.29 -2.24
CA THR A 77 9.92 -9.06 -0.86
C THR A 77 10.89 -7.90 -0.76
N LEU A 78 11.85 -7.79 -1.68
CA LEU A 78 12.80 -6.67 -1.69
C LEU A 78 12.12 -5.32 -1.96
N ALA A 79 11.17 -5.28 -2.89
CA ALA A 79 10.37 -4.08 -3.16
C ALA A 79 9.51 -3.70 -1.94
N LEU A 80 8.90 -4.68 -1.27
CA LEU A 80 8.11 -4.43 -0.06
C LEU A 80 8.99 -3.91 1.09
N ARG A 81 10.22 -4.44 1.22
CA ARG A 81 11.23 -3.94 2.18
C ARG A 81 11.57 -2.49 1.94
N GLU A 82 11.83 -2.14 0.69
CA GLU A 82 12.14 -0.77 0.29
C GLU A 82 10.98 0.18 0.63
N LEU A 83 9.73 -0.20 0.31
CA LEU A 83 8.55 0.60 0.64
C LEU A 83 8.33 0.77 2.14
N THR A 84 8.58 -0.29 2.92
CA THR A 84 8.50 -0.25 4.38
C THR A 84 9.60 0.63 4.97
N TYR A 85 10.83 0.50 4.45
CA TYR A 85 11.96 1.34 4.85
C TYR A 85 11.66 2.82 4.65
N TYR A 86 11.13 3.23 3.50
CA TYR A 86 10.76 4.62 3.24
C TYR A 86 9.44 5.05 3.87
N GLY A 87 8.72 4.16 4.57
CA GLY A 87 7.49 4.49 5.28
C GLY A 87 6.28 4.74 4.37
N PHE A 88 6.28 4.25 3.12
CA PHE A 88 5.09 4.29 2.25
C PHE A 88 4.10 3.16 2.55
N VAL A 89 4.62 2.07 3.12
CA VAL A 89 3.86 0.87 3.48
C VAL A 89 4.12 0.52 4.94
N GLN A 90 3.06 0.18 5.66
CA GLN A 90 3.11 -0.42 7.00
C GLN A 90 2.62 -1.87 6.89
N ILE A 91 3.38 -2.83 7.41
CA ILE A 91 2.88 -4.20 7.58
C ILE A 91 1.89 -4.21 8.74
N THR A 92 0.63 -4.50 8.47
CA THR A 92 -0.43 -4.56 9.48
C THR A 92 -0.57 -5.96 10.10
N ARG A 93 -0.23 -7.00 9.32
CA ARG A 93 -0.09 -8.38 9.78
C ARG A 93 1.06 -9.06 9.06
N GLN A 94 1.99 -9.64 9.81
CA GLN A 94 3.05 -10.46 9.25
C GLN A 94 2.48 -11.80 8.77
N GLY A 95 2.83 -12.18 7.54
CA GLY A 95 2.46 -13.48 6.99
C GLY A 95 3.32 -14.62 7.53
N TYR A 96 2.77 -15.83 7.52
CA TYR A 96 3.43 -17.09 7.83
C TYR A 96 2.81 -18.22 6.99
N LYS A 97 3.21 -19.47 7.20
CA LYS A 97 2.67 -20.61 6.43
C LYS A 97 1.14 -20.65 6.53
N GLY A 98 0.46 -20.49 5.38
CA GLY A 98 -1.00 -20.49 5.30
C GLY A 98 -1.67 -19.14 5.59
N VAL A 99 -0.91 -18.10 5.97
CA VAL A 99 -1.45 -16.76 6.26
C VAL A 99 -0.70 -15.68 5.50
N CYS A 100 -1.42 -14.90 4.71
CA CYS A 100 -0.83 -13.82 3.93
C CYS A 100 -0.45 -12.62 4.81
N THR A 101 0.65 -11.96 4.41
CA THR A 101 0.99 -10.61 4.88
C THR A 101 -0.11 -9.64 4.47
N LEU A 102 -0.47 -8.75 5.39
CA LEU A 102 -1.34 -7.61 5.14
C LEU A 102 -0.58 -6.31 5.34
N ILE A 103 -0.95 -5.31 4.56
CA ILE A 103 -0.31 -4.01 4.55
C ILE A 103 -1.33 -2.88 4.53
N ALA A 104 -0.88 -1.71 4.98
CA ALA A 104 -1.54 -0.43 4.79
C ALA A 104 -0.61 0.53 4.02
N LEU A 105 -1.19 1.36 3.17
CA LEU A 105 -0.54 2.52 2.58
C LEU A 105 -0.62 3.68 3.60
N THR A 106 0.52 4.21 4.00
CA THR A 106 0.62 5.17 5.13
C THR A 106 0.08 6.56 4.79
N MET A 107 -0.22 6.83 3.52
CA MET A 107 -0.86 8.06 3.05
C MET A 107 -2.38 8.09 3.23
N TYR A 108 -2.99 6.94 3.57
CA TYR A 108 -4.41 6.85 3.91
C TYR A 108 -4.58 6.43 5.37
N PRO A 109 -5.73 6.73 6.01
CA PRO A 109 -6.09 6.16 7.31
C PRO A 109 -6.11 4.63 7.25
N ILE A 110 -5.84 3.96 8.37
CA ILE A 110 -5.92 2.49 8.45
C ILE A 110 -7.34 2.13 8.88
N ASP A 111 -8.03 1.36 8.04
CA ASP A 111 -9.38 0.89 8.30
C ASP A 111 -9.35 -0.23 9.35
N GLU A 112 -10.25 -0.17 10.34
CA GLU A 112 -10.32 -1.19 11.38
C GLU A 112 -10.81 -2.52 10.82
N SER A 113 -10.15 -3.62 11.20
CA SER A 113 -10.47 -4.96 10.73
C SER A 113 -10.11 -6.00 11.81
N PRO A 114 -10.86 -7.11 11.96
CA PRO A 114 -10.49 -8.21 12.85
C PRO A 114 -9.15 -8.87 12.51
N LYS A 115 -8.58 -8.58 11.32
CA LYS A 115 -7.34 -9.21 10.85
C LYS A 115 -6.07 -8.56 11.40
N HIS A 116 -6.15 -7.36 11.99
CA HIS A 116 -5.00 -6.64 12.51
C HIS A 116 -5.35 -5.74 13.69
N ARG A 117 -4.34 -5.38 14.49
CA ARG A 117 -4.53 -4.57 15.72
C ARG A 117 -4.59 -3.05 15.51
N PHE A 118 -4.26 -2.57 14.31
CA PHE A 118 -4.18 -1.14 14.04
C PHE A 118 -5.57 -0.49 14.01
N LYS A 119 -5.67 0.69 14.65
CA LYS A 119 -6.84 1.57 14.65
C LYS A 119 -6.36 2.97 14.32
N GLY A 120 -6.98 3.65 13.37
CA GLY A 120 -6.55 5.01 13.04
C GLY A 120 -7.35 5.67 11.93
N LYS A 121 -8.10 6.72 12.30
CA LYS A 121 -8.83 7.58 11.34
C LYS A 121 -7.94 8.64 10.68
N VAL A 122 -6.66 8.72 11.06
CA VAL A 122 -5.69 9.67 10.53
C VAL A 122 -4.60 8.92 9.77
N PRO A 123 -4.18 9.39 8.57
CA PRO A 123 -3.04 8.79 7.89
C PRO A 123 -1.77 8.98 8.69
N ARG A 124 -0.89 7.97 8.66
CA ARG A 124 0.35 7.99 9.45
C ARG A 124 1.41 8.93 8.87
N HIS A 125 1.44 9.06 7.54
CA HIS A 125 2.44 9.87 6.83
C HIS A 125 3.90 9.54 7.19
N ASP A 126 4.19 8.27 7.54
CA ASP A 126 5.53 7.83 7.95
C ASP A 126 6.61 8.14 6.90
N TYR A 127 6.21 8.29 5.62
CA TYR A 127 7.09 8.65 4.52
C TYR A 127 7.66 10.08 4.57
N LYS A 128 7.13 10.98 5.41
CA LYS A 128 7.57 12.38 5.50
C LYS A 128 8.97 12.52 6.13
N VAL A 129 9.40 11.55 6.92
CA VAL A 129 10.76 11.57 7.49
C VAL A 129 11.74 11.16 6.40
N THR A 130 12.54 12.12 5.92
CA THR A 130 13.51 11.85 4.84
C THR A 130 14.58 10.86 5.31
N LYS A 131 14.85 9.83 4.50
CA LYS A 131 15.83 8.78 4.81
C LYS A 131 16.95 8.71 3.78
N LYS A 132 18.09 8.12 4.16
CA LYS A 132 19.18 7.77 3.23
C LYS A 132 18.69 6.76 2.18
N LYS A 133 19.36 6.68 1.04
CA LYS A 133 18.98 5.74 -0.03
C LYS A 133 19.00 4.31 0.49
N PHE A 134 17.92 3.56 0.25
CA PHE A 134 17.78 2.17 0.65
C PHE A 134 18.89 1.30 0.06
N ASN A 135 19.48 0.43 0.90
CA ASN A 135 20.45 -0.56 0.48
C ASN A 135 19.91 -1.98 0.74
N PRO A 136 19.73 -2.81 -0.30
CA PRO A 136 19.25 -4.19 -0.18
C PRO A 136 20.05 -5.09 0.77
N LYS A 137 21.34 -4.77 1.00
CA LYS A 137 22.25 -5.53 1.85
C LYS A 137 22.05 -5.28 3.34
N TRP A 138 21.33 -4.22 3.73
CA TRP A 138 21.02 -3.99 5.13
C TRP A 138 20.11 -5.11 5.66
N ARG A 139 20.35 -5.52 6.91
CA ARG A 139 19.46 -6.44 7.61
C ARG A 139 18.16 -5.71 7.97
N TYR A 140 17.10 -6.47 8.24
CA TYR A 140 15.96 -5.87 8.92
C TYR A 140 16.45 -5.39 10.29
N GLU A 141 16.22 -4.13 10.60
CA GLU A 141 16.25 -3.68 11.99
C GLU A 141 14.96 -4.24 12.59
N ASP A 142 15.10 -5.19 13.53
CA ASP A 142 14.00 -5.88 14.21
C ASP A 142 13.19 -4.91 15.09
#